data_AF-A0A498PXS7-F1
#
_entry.id   AF-A0A498PXS7-F1
#
_cell.length_a   1.000
_cell.length_b   1.000
_cell.length_c   1.000
_cell.angle_alpha   90.00
_cell.angle_beta   90.00
_cell.angle_gamma   90.00
#
_symmetry.space_group_name_H-M   'P 1'
#
loop_
_entity.id
_entity.type
_entity.pdbx_description
1 polymer ?
#
loop_
_entity_poly.entity_id
_entity_poly.type
_entity_poly.pdbx_seq_one_letter_code
_entity_poly.pdbx_strand_id
1 'polypeptide(L)'
;MLRGWCAYFRHGVSKATFGYLDAFAWHRVTQWLLKRHKRITWADLYRRFLTGRPGNRPQENGIIMFDTATVAVTRYRWRAHNIPTPWTSAAEIPVPA
;
A
#
# COMPACT_ATOMS: atom_id res chain seq x y z
N MET A 1 5.59 1.80 -10.13
CA MET A 1 4.77 0.57 -10.21
C MET A 1 4.10 0.22 -8.89
N LEU A 2 4.81 -0.14 -7.81
CA LEU A 2 4.17 -0.54 -6.53
C LEU A 2 3.16 0.49 -5.97
N ARG A 3 3.52 1.79 -5.98
CA ARG A 3 2.61 2.88 -5.55
C ARG A 3 1.28 2.87 -6.30
N GLY A 4 1.32 2.73 -7.62
CA GLY A 4 0.11 2.72 -8.47
C GLY A 4 -0.72 1.46 -8.27
N TRP A 5 -0.08 0.31 -8.13
CA TRP A 5 -0.77 -0.96 -7.85
C TRP A 5 -1.47 -0.92 -6.49
N CYS A 6 -0.79 -0.46 -5.44
CA CYS A 6 -1.40 -0.30 -4.12
C CYS A 6 -2.53 0.74 -4.13
N ALA A 7 -2.40 1.82 -4.91
CA ALA A 7 -3.47 2.81 -5.06
C ALA A 7 -4.71 2.21 -5.74
N TYR A 8 -4.52 1.38 -6.76
CA TYR A 8 -5.61 0.68 -7.44
C TYR A 8 -6.34 -0.30 -6.51
N PHE A 9 -5.59 -1.11 -5.76
CA PHE A 9 -6.15 -2.11 -4.85
C PHE A 9 -6.53 -1.58 -3.46
N ARG A 10 -6.48 -0.25 -3.24
CA ARG A 10 -6.75 0.36 -1.91
C ARG A 10 -8.18 0.11 -1.39
N HIS A 11 -9.11 -0.24 -2.29
CA HIS A 11 -10.50 -0.55 -1.95
C HIS A 11 -10.80 -2.06 -1.91
N GLY A 12 -9.81 -2.91 -2.21
CA GLY A 12 -9.93 -4.37 -2.18
C GLY A 12 -9.60 -4.97 -0.80
N VAL A 13 -9.56 -6.30 -0.73
CA VAL A 13 -9.12 -7.03 0.49
C VAL A 13 -7.66 -7.44 0.34
N SER A 14 -6.76 -6.45 0.25
CA SER A 14 -5.36 -6.68 -0.15
C SER A 14 -4.33 -6.28 0.91
N LYS A 15 -4.76 -6.05 2.17
CA LYS A 15 -3.85 -5.57 3.23
C LYS A 15 -2.73 -6.57 3.55
N ALA A 16 -3.06 -7.86 3.67
CA ALA A 16 -2.06 -8.91 3.90
C ALA A 16 -1.06 -9.00 2.74
N THR A 17 -1.56 -8.90 1.50
CA THR A 17 -0.71 -8.87 0.29
C THR A 17 0.23 -7.67 0.28
N PHE A 18 -0.21 -6.50 0.74
CA PHE A 18 0.65 -5.32 0.83
C PHE A 18 1.80 -5.51 1.82
N GLY A 19 1.56 -6.19 2.95
CA GLY A 19 2.65 -6.57 3.87
C GLY A 19 3.62 -7.56 3.25
N TYR A 20 3.12 -8.58 2.55
CA TYR A 20 3.96 -9.55 1.84
C TYR A 20 4.81 -8.88 0.75
N LEU A 21 4.22 -8.00 -0.05
CA LEU A 21 4.93 -7.27 -1.09
C LEU A 21 6.02 -6.35 -0.53
N ASP A 22 5.79 -5.74 0.63
CA ASP A 22 6.80 -4.90 1.30
C ASP A 22 8.02 -5.75 1.66
N ALA A 23 7.80 -6.88 2.33
CA ALA A 23 8.86 -7.81 2.72
C ALA A 23 9.58 -8.40 1.50
N PHE A 24 8.84 -8.76 0.46
CA PHE A 24 9.40 -9.28 -0.78
C PHE A 24 10.27 -8.24 -1.49
N ALA A 25 9.78 -7.01 -1.65
CA ALA A 25 10.51 -5.92 -2.26
C ALA A 25 11.78 -5.58 -1.45
N TRP A 26 11.64 -5.51 -0.12
CA TRP A 26 12.75 -5.28 0.79
C TRP A 26 13.86 -6.32 0.60
N HIS A 27 13.50 -7.60 0.58
CA HIS A 27 14.47 -8.69 0.41
C HIS A 27 15.16 -8.59 -0.96
N ARG A 28 14.40 -8.37 -2.04
CA ARG A 28 14.97 -8.30 -3.40
C ARG A 28 15.92 -7.11 -3.57
N VAL A 29 15.57 -5.95 -3.06
CA VAL A 29 16.42 -4.75 -3.14
C VAL A 29 17.67 -4.92 -2.27
N THR A 30 17.53 -5.44 -1.05
CA THR A 30 18.66 -5.67 -0.15
C THR A 30 19.65 -6.69 -0.71
N GLN A 31 19.15 -7.81 -1.27
CA GLN A 31 19.99 -8.80 -1.94
C GLN A 31 20.67 -8.25 -3.19
N TRP A 32 19.97 -7.40 -3.95
CA TRP A 32 20.56 -6.72 -5.10
C TRP A 32 21.68 -5.76 -4.69
N LEU A 33 21.50 -4.99 -3.62
CA LEU A 33 22.54 -4.12 -3.06
C LEU A 33 23.79 -4.93 -2.63
N LEU A 34 23.60 -6.06 -1.94
CA LEU A 34 24.70 -6.96 -1.59
C LEU A 34 25.45 -7.46 -2.83
N LYS A 35 24.72 -7.87 -3.88
CA LYS A 35 25.33 -8.37 -5.12
C LYS A 35 26.02 -7.25 -5.90
N ARG A 36 25.49 -6.03 -5.87
CA ARG A 36 26.05 -4.85 -6.56
C ARG A 36 27.38 -4.43 -5.95
N HIS A 37 27.50 -4.48 -4.62
CA HIS A 37 28.71 -4.06 -3.90
C HIS A 37 29.53 -5.28 -3.47
N LYS A 38 30.33 -5.83 -4.39
CA LYS A 38 31.23 -6.94 -4.09
C LYS A 38 32.16 -6.58 -2.92
N ARG A 39 32.23 -7.46 -1.90
CA ARG A 39 32.98 -7.31 -0.64
C ARG A 39 32.37 -6.37 0.41
N ILE A 40 31.16 -5.88 0.22
CA ILE A 40 30.48 -5.16 1.30
C ILE A 40 30.10 -6.13 2.43
N THR A 41 30.34 -5.73 3.68
CA THR A 41 29.82 -6.46 4.83
C THR A 41 28.36 -6.09 5.06
N TRP A 42 27.59 -6.95 5.73
CA TRP A 42 26.24 -6.59 6.15
C TRP A 42 26.24 -5.31 7.00
N ALA A 43 27.19 -5.16 7.93
CA ALA A 43 27.28 -3.96 8.77
C ALA A 43 27.49 -2.68 7.96
N ASP A 44 28.33 -2.71 6.92
CA ASP A 44 28.53 -1.56 6.03
C ASP A 44 27.31 -1.31 5.14
N LEU A 45 26.63 -2.36 4.68
CA LEU A 45 25.39 -2.21 3.93
C LEU A 45 24.29 -1.56 4.76
N TYR A 46 24.11 -2.02 6.02
CA TYR A 46 23.19 -1.41 6.97
C TYR A 46 23.52 0.05 7.22
N ARG A 47 24.80 0.39 7.44
CA ARG A 47 25.23 1.77 7.71
C ARG A 47 25.06 2.71 6.52
N ARG A 48 25.26 2.22 5.30
CA ARG A 48 25.30 3.05 4.08
C ARG A 48 23.95 3.17 3.38
N PHE A 49 23.19 2.07 3.33
CA PHE A 49 22.03 1.95 2.45
C PHE A 49 20.72 1.68 3.18
N LEU A 50 20.72 1.26 4.44
CA LEU A 50 19.47 1.01 5.15
C LEU A 50 19.17 2.19 6.08
N THR A 51 17.92 2.65 6.09
CA THR A 51 17.46 3.66 7.05
C THR A 51 17.72 3.13 8.46
N GLY A 52 17.99 4.02 9.42
CA GLY A 52 18.09 3.64 10.83
C GLY A 52 16.87 2.86 11.33
N ARG A 53 16.99 2.27 12.52
CA ARG A 53 15.84 1.62 13.15
C ARG A 53 14.81 2.68 13.58
N PRO A 54 13.51 2.42 13.43
CA PRO A 54 12.89 1.21 12.89
C PRO A 54 12.68 1.27 11.36
N GLY A 55 12.73 0.11 10.70
CA GLY A 55 12.33 -0.04 9.30
C GLY A 55 13.43 -0.55 8.37
N ASN A 56 14.72 -0.26 8.66
CA ASN A 56 15.88 -0.75 7.88
C ASN A 56 15.64 -0.73 6.36
N ARG A 57 15.02 0.33 5.83
CA ARG A 57 14.58 0.37 4.44
C ARG A 57 15.73 0.78 3.53
N PRO A 58 15.89 0.15 2.36
CA PRO A 58 16.83 0.62 1.37
C PRO A 58 16.59 2.10 1.03
N GLN A 59 17.63 2.90 1.18
CA GLN A 59 17.69 4.32 0.87
C GLN A 59 18.99 4.61 0.13
N GLU A 60 18.90 5.36 -0.96
CA GLU A 60 20.05 5.87 -1.70
C GLU A 60 19.75 7.28 -2.20
N ASN A 61 20.68 8.22 -2.01
CA ASN A 61 20.57 9.61 -2.48
C ASN A 61 19.25 10.31 -2.09
N GLY A 62 18.78 10.09 -0.86
CA GLY A 62 17.54 10.69 -0.36
C GLY A 62 16.24 9.99 -0.81
N ILE A 63 16.33 8.96 -1.65
CA ILE A 63 15.16 8.18 -2.09
C ILE A 63 15.06 6.94 -1.21
N ILE A 64 13.96 6.84 -0.46
CA ILE A 64 13.65 5.69 0.40
C ILE A 64 12.70 4.74 -0.35
N MET A 65 12.92 3.44 -0.18
CA MET A 65 12.02 2.41 -0.71
C MET A 65 10.57 2.65 -0.23
N PHE A 66 9.63 2.59 -1.17
CA PHE A 66 8.21 2.78 -0.86
C PHE A 66 7.68 1.65 0.02
N ASP A 67 6.98 2.04 1.09
CA ASP A 67 6.31 1.14 2.01
C ASP A 67 4.89 0.81 1.55
N THR A 68 4.70 -0.41 1.06
CA THR A 68 3.38 -0.86 0.63
C THR A 68 2.46 -1.15 1.81
N ALA A 69 3.01 -1.55 2.96
CA ALA A 69 2.24 -1.87 4.16
C ALA A 69 1.59 -0.63 4.80
N THR A 70 2.16 0.56 4.62
CA THR A 70 1.56 1.82 5.10
C THR A 70 0.31 2.23 4.31
N VAL A 71 0.09 1.69 3.11
CA VAL A 71 -1.10 2.01 2.32
C VAL A 71 -2.36 1.57 3.07
N ALA A 72 -3.25 2.53 3.32
CA ALA A 72 -4.54 2.28 3.95
C ALA A 72 -5.44 1.53 2.98
N VAL A 73 -6.07 0.46 3.47
CA VAL A 73 -7.09 -0.26 2.74
C VAL A 73 -8.45 0.15 3.30
N THR A 74 -9.24 0.85 2.50
CA THR A 74 -10.56 1.34 2.92
C THR A 74 -11.62 0.40 2.37
N ARG A 75 -12.21 -0.38 3.29
CA ARG A 75 -13.38 -1.21 3.00
C ARG A 75 -14.63 -0.34 2.98
N TYR A 76 -15.66 -0.80 2.26
CA TYR A 76 -16.97 -0.16 2.28
C TYR A 76 -17.44 0.06 3.71
N ARG A 77 -17.80 1.31 4.02
CA ARG A 77 -18.45 1.67 5.27
C ARG A 77 -19.93 1.31 5.15
N TRP A 78 -20.45 0.54 6.08
CA TRP A 78 -21.89 0.34 6.21
C TRP A 78 -22.60 1.69 6.26
N ARG A 79 -23.57 1.91 5.36
CA ARG A 79 -24.33 3.16 5.25
C ARG A 79 -25.77 3.05 5.75
N ALA A 80 -26.16 1.92 6.32
CA ALA A 80 -27.55 1.64 6.70
C ALA A 80 -28.52 1.89 5.53
N HIS A 81 -29.78 2.22 5.84
CA HIS A 81 -30.82 2.51 4.85
C HIS A 81 -30.69 3.93 4.23
N ASN A 82 -29.53 4.60 4.36
CA ASN A 82 -29.33 5.98 3.88
C ASN A 82 -29.03 6.08 2.37
N ILE A 83 -28.89 4.94 1.67
CA ILE A 83 -28.72 4.94 0.21
C ILE A 83 -30.09 4.65 -0.39
N PRO A 84 -30.77 5.63 -1.03
CA PRO A 84 -32.03 5.37 -1.71
C PRO A 84 -31.78 4.41 -2.87
N THR A 85 -32.65 3.41 -3.03
CA THR A 85 -32.59 2.55 -4.22
C THR A 85 -33.34 3.21 -5.38
N PRO A 86 -32.93 2.98 -6.63
CA PRO A 86 -33.56 3.59 -7.82
C PRO A 86 -35.06 3.32 -7.97
N TRP A 87 -35.56 2.27 -7.32
CA TRP A 87 -36.96 1.84 -7.34
C TRP A 87 -37.66 2.07 -5.99
N THR A 88 -37.04 2.80 -5.06
CA THR A 88 -37.78 3.40 -3.95
C THR A 88 -38.56 4.56 -4.56
N SER A 89 -39.73 4.25 -5.12
CA SER A 89 -40.62 5.24 -5.73
C SER A 89 -40.83 6.37 -4.74
N ALA A 90 -40.41 7.59 -5.12
CA ALA A 90 -40.92 8.79 -4.48
C ALA A 90 -42.44 8.70 -4.54
N ALA A 91 -43.08 8.81 -3.37
CA ALA A 91 -44.52 8.68 -3.23
C ALA A 91 -45.23 9.47 -4.34
N GLU A 92 -46.09 8.73 -5.04
CA GLU A 92 -47.06 9.14 -6.04
C GLU A 92 -47.41 10.63 -5.99
N ILE A 93 -47.13 11.35 -7.09
CA ILE A 93 -47.70 12.67 -7.32
C ILE A 93 -49.21 12.45 -7.49
N PRO A 94 -50.10 12.99 -6.63
CA PRO A 94 -51.52 12.83 -6.83
C PRO A 94 -51.91 13.66 -8.06
N VAL A 95 -52.37 12.98 -9.11
CA VAL A 95 -52.97 13.62 -10.27
C VAL A 95 -54.35 14.12 -9.86
N PRO A 96 -54.65 15.44 -9.92
CA PRO A 96 -55.96 15.96 -9.58
C PRO A 96 -57.00 15.53 -10.62
N ALA A 97 -58.22 15.29 -10.12
CA ALA A 97 -59.40 14.86 -10.88
C ALA A 97 -59.93 15.95 -11.83
#